data_AF-A0A7V3NHZ4-F1
#
_entry.id   AF-A0A7V3NHZ4-F1
#
_cell.length_a   1.000
_cell.length_b   1.000
_cell.length_c   1.000
_cell.angle_alpha   90.00
_cell.angle_beta   90.00
_cell.angle_gamma   90.00
#
_symmetry.space_group_name_H-M   'P 1'
#
loop_
_entity.id
_entity.type
_entity.pdbx_description
1 polymer ?
#
loop_
_entity_poly.entity_id
_entity_poly.type
_entity_poly.pdbx_seq_one_letter_code
_entity_poly.pdbx_strand_id
1 'polypeptide(L)'
;MEILKQRIRQEGRNLGGGILKVDSFLNHQVDATLMMLVGKEIARRMGRLGATKVLTAEISGIAPALMTAWALDVPVVYARKHKPVTMPERVYVQQAPSHTKGGGVELMVSPEFLGPGDRVLIVDDFLATGRTISALVGLVRQSGATIVGIGAVIEKRVEGGRAGLE
;
A
#
# COMPACT_ATOMS: atom_id res chain seq x y z
N MET A 1 3.00 1.09 -16.68
CA MET A 1 3.97 2.14 -17.03
C MET A 1 5.22 1.49 -17.61
N GLU A 2 5.78 1.97 -18.72
CA GLU A 2 6.91 1.28 -19.39
C GLU A 2 8.24 1.43 -18.64
N ILE A 3 8.55 2.63 -18.11
CA ILE A 3 9.78 2.86 -17.34
C ILE A 3 9.92 1.92 -16.13
N LEU A 4 8.82 1.63 -15.41
CA LEU A 4 8.81 0.66 -14.33
C LEU A 4 9.10 -0.76 -14.82
N LYS A 5 8.51 -1.17 -15.95
CA LYS A 5 8.79 -2.49 -16.54
C LYS A 5 10.25 -2.62 -16.97
N GLN A 6 10.82 -1.56 -17.55
CA GLN A 6 12.23 -1.53 -17.93
C GLN A 6 13.14 -1.66 -16.69
N ARG A 7 12.86 -0.92 -15.62
CA ARG A 7 13.61 -1.03 -14.36
C ARG A 7 13.57 -2.45 -13.78
N ILE A 8 12.38 -3.07 -13.76
CA ILE A 8 12.22 -4.46 -13.32
C ILE A 8 13.03 -5.43 -14.20
N ARG A 9 13.05 -5.26 -15.54
CA ARG A 9 13.82 -6.15 -16.44
C ARG A 9 15.33 -6.00 -16.27
N GLN A 10 15.81 -4.80 -15.96
CA GLN A 10 17.24 -4.50 -15.85
C GLN A 10 17.82 -4.89 -14.49
N GLU A 11 17.08 -4.66 -13.41
CA GLU A 11 17.59 -4.81 -12.04
C GLU A 11 16.84 -5.82 -11.17
N GLY A 12 15.63 -6.20 -11.59
CA GLY A 12 14.83 -7.19 -10.88
C GLY A 12 15.52 -8.56 -10.91
N ARG A 13 15.62 -9.19 -9.74
CA ARG A 13 16.15 -10.56 -9.62
C ARG A 13 15.04 -11.50 -9.17
N ASN A 14 14.76 -12.53 -9.95
CA ASN A 14 13.88 -13.62 -9.53
C ASN A 14 14.67 -14.56 -8.60
N LEU A 15 14.26 -14.64 -7.33
CA LEU A 15 14.91 -15.49 -6.33
C LEU A 15 14.26 -16.89 -6.22
N GLY A 16 13.28 -17.20 -7.07
CA GLY A 16 12.47 -18.41 -6.97
C GLY A 16 11.32 -18.26 -5.97
N GLY A 17 10.42 -19.24 -5.93
CA GLY A 17 9.30 -19.27 -4.96
C GLY A 17 8.33 -18.08 -5.05
N GLY A 18 8.21 -17.43 -6.20
CA GLY A 18 7.38 -16.22 -6.38
C GLY A 18 8.00 -14.93 -5.84
N ILE A 19 9.29 -14.94 -5.50
CA ILE A 19 9.99 -13.79 -4.93
C ILE A 19 10.72 -13.01 -6.03
N LEU A 20 10.30 -11.76 -6.23
CA LEU A 20 10.96 -10.78 -7.09
C LEU A 20 11.67 -9.75 -6.21
N LYS A 21 13.01 -9.74 -6.24
CA LYS A 21 13.84 -8.76 -5.53
C LYS A 21 14.04 -7.51 -6.39
N VAL A 22 13.62 -6.35 -5.87
CA VAL A 22 13.71 -5.02 -6.50
C VAL A 22 14.27 -3.98 -5.54
N ASP A 23 15.18 -4.42 -4.67
CA ASP A 23 15.77 -3.61 -3.61
C ASP A 23 16.51 -2.36 -4.11
N SER A 24 16.96 -2.34 -5.37
CA SER A 24 17.71 -1.21 -5.94
C SER A 24 16.86 0.04 -6.20
N PHE A 25 15.53 -0.08 -6.24
CA PHE A 25 14.65 1.05 -6.57
C PHE A 25 13.33 1.13 -5.80
N LEU A 26 12.94 0.10 -5.04
CA LEU A 26 11.66 0.08 -4.32
C LEU A 26 11.76 -0.35 -2.85
N ASN A 27 12.34 -1.53 -2.55
CA ASN A 27 12.18 -2.14 -1.22
C ASN A 27 13.30 -1.84 -0.21
N HIS A 28 14.43 -1.28 -0.64
CA HIS A 28 15.50 -0.89 0.27
C HIS A 28 16.10 0.45 -0.13
N GLN A 29 16.71 0.52 -1.32
CA GLN A 29 16.98 1.77 -2.00
C GLN A 29 15.71 2.18 -2.76
N VAL A 30 15.33 3.44 -2.65
CA VAL A 30 14.15 4.00 -3.31
C VAL A 30 14.61 4.97 -4.39
N ASP A 31 14.21 4.74 -5.64
CA ASP A 31 14.36 5.73 -6.70
C ASP A 31 13.23 6.75 -6.60
N ALA A 32 13.55 7.93 -6.05
CA ALA A 32 12.59 8.99 -5.82
C ALA A 32 11.90 9.48 -7.11
N THR A 33 12.63 9.52 -8.23
CA THR A 33 12.06 9.96 -9.52
C THR A 33 11.08 8.92 -10.05
N LEU A 34 11.45 7.64 -9.98
CA LEU A 34 10.56 6.55 -10.35
C LEU A 34 9.29 6.55 -9.48
N MET A 35 9.42 6.74 -8.16
CA MET A 35 8.27 6.78 -7.25
C MET A 35 7.36 7.99 -7.52
N MET A 36 7.93 9.15 -7.85
CA MET A 36 7.14 10.31 -8.29
C MET A 36 6.33 9.98 -9.57
N LEU A 37 6.94 9.32 -10.55
CA LEU A 37 6.25 8.91 -11.78
C LEU A 37 5.17 7.87 -11.53
N VAL A 38 5.44 6.89 -10.64
CA VAL A 38 4.44 5.91 -10.18
C VAL A 38 3.26 6.62 -9.51
N GLY A 39 3.53 7.53 -8.57
CA GLY A 39 2.49 8.26 -7.86
C GLY A 39 1.62 9.10 -8.79
N LYS A 40 2.23 9.83 -9.74
CA LYS A 40 1.51 10.57 -10.79
C LYS A 40 0.64 9.65 -11.65
N GLU A 41 1.12 8.47 -12.02
CA GLU A 41 0.34 7.54 -12.84
C GLU A 41 -0.85 6.93 -12.07
N ILE A 42 -0.67 6.60 -10.78
CA ILE A 42 -1.78 6.16 -9.92
C ILE A 42 -2.81 7.29 -9.78
N ALA A 43 -2.36 8.50 -9.45
CA ALA A 43 -3.21 9.68 -9.33
C ALA A 43 -3.98 9.96 -10.63
N ARG A 44 -3.33 9.89 -11.79
CA ARG A 44 -3.98 10.08 -13.10
C ARG A 44 -5.12 9.08 -13.35
N ARG A 45 -4.95 7.82 -12.95
CA ARG A 45 -5.97 6.77 -13.13
C ARG A 45 -7.12 6.89 -12.13
N MET A 46 -6.80 7.30 -10.90
CA MET A 46 -7.71 7.27 -9.76
C MET A 46 -8.28 8.63 -9.37
N GLY A 47 -7.82 9.73 -9.98
CA GLY A 47 -8.18 11.10 -9.58
C GLY A 47 -9.67 11.40 -9.66
N ARG A 48 -10.39 10.76 -10.59
CA ARG A 48 -11.85 10.89 -10.71
C ARG A 48 -12.64 10.18 -9.60
N LEU A 49 -11.97 9.42 -8.74
CA LEU A 49 -12.63 8.66 -7.66
C LEU A 49 -12.84 9.49 -6.39
N GLY A 50 -12.32 10.74 -6.35
CA GLY A 50 -12.53 11.67 -5.25
C GLY A 50 -12.00 11.15 -3.93
N ALA A 51 -10.77 10.64 -3.91
CA ALA A 51 -10.11 10.27 -2.66
C ALA A 51 -9.85 11.52 -1.81
N THR A 52 -10.04 11.42 -0.49
CA THR A 52 -9.66 12.43 0.51
C THR A 52 -8.44 12.01 1.32
N LYS A 53 -7.99 10.76 1.14
CA LYS A 53 -6.83 10.19 1.83
C LYS A 53 -6.23 9.04 1.04
N VAL A 54 -4.91 8.90 1.15
CA VAL A 54 -4.20 7.67 0.76
C VAL A 54 -3.86 6.87 2.01
N LEU A 55 -4.15 5.57 1.99
CA LEU A 55 -3.75 4.63 3.04
C LEU A 55 -2.76 3.59 2.49
N THR A 56 -1.70 3.31 3.25
CA THR A 56 -0.72 2.25 2.93
C THR A 56 -0.36 1.46 4.18
N ALA A 57 0.43 0.39 4.05
CA ALA A 57 1.16 -0.21 5.17
C ALA A 57 2.63 0.22 5.14
N GLU A 58 3.28 0.22 6.31
CA GLU A 58 4.74 0.37 6.38
C GLU A 58 5.47 -0.93 5.96
N ILE A 59 6.65 -0.87 5.34
CA ILE A 59 7.46 0.33 5.11
C ILE A 59 7.47 0.68 3.62
N SER A 60 7.67 -0.31 2.74
CA SER A 60 7.86 -0.12 1.30
C SER A 60 6.72 0.62 0.59
N GLY A 61 5.47 0.44 1.04
CA GLY A 61 4.31 1.14 0.46
C GLY A 61 4.33 2.65 0.70
N ILE A 62 5.10 3.16 1.68
CA ILE A 62 5.15 4.59 2.04
C ILE A 62 5.58 5.46 0.86
N ALA A 63 6.63 5.08 0.13
CA ALA A 63 7.15 5.91 -0.96
C ALA A 63 6.14 6.09 -2.12
N PRO A 64 5.56 5.02 -2.71
CA PRO A 64 4.55 5.18 -3.75
C PRO A 64 3.25 5.82 -3.22
N ALA A 65 2.84 5.54 -1.99
CA ALA A 65 1.66 6.14 -1.38
C ALA A 65 1.81 7.65 -1.16
N LEU A 66 2.96 8.09 -0.63
CA LEU A 66 3.28 9.50 -0.43
C LEU A 66 3.29 10.27 -1.75
N MET A 67 3.92 9.71 -2.80
CA MET A 67 3.96 10.34 -4.12
C MET A 67 2.57 10.37 -4.79
N THR A 68 1.73 9.37 -4.53
CA THR A 68 0.34 9.37 -4.98
C THR A 68 -0.48 10.43 -4.26
N ALA A 69 -0.36 10.52 -2.94
CA ALA A 69 -1.01 11.52 -2.10
C ALA A 69 -0.62 12.94 -2.50
N TRP A 70 0.68 13.19 -2.71
CA TRP A 70 1.18 14.46 -3.22
C TRP A 70 0.58 14.81 -4.59
N ALA A 71 0.50 13.86 -5.51
CA ALA A 71 -0.08 14.09 -6.84
C ALA A 71 -1.61 14.28 -6.83
N LEU A 72 -2.30 13.81 -5.80
CA LEU A 72 -3.74 13.99 -5.59
C LEU A 72 -4.09 15.18 -4.68
N ASP A 73 -3.08 15.84 -4.10
CA ASP A 73 -3.24 16.91 -3.10
C ASP A 73 -4.08 16.48 -1.87
N VAL A 74 -3.77 15.31 -1.32
CA VAL A 74 -4.44 14.75 -0.13
C VAL A 74 -3.42 14.21 0.88
N PRO A 75 -3.77 14.08 2.17
CA PRO A 75 -2.89 13.46 3.15
C PRO A 75 -2.69 11.95 2.91
N VAL A 76 -1.57 11.44 3.41
CA VAL A 76 -1.27 10.01 3.48
C VAL A 76 -1.24 9.53 4.93
N VAL A 77 -1.78 8.34 5.18
CA VAL A 77 -1.69 7.60 6.44
C VAL A 77 -1.05 6.25 6.14
N TYR A 78 -0.13 5.81 6.99
CA TYR A 78 0.47 4.49 6.88
C TYR A 78 0.20 3.67 8.14
N ALA A 79 -0.39 2.50 7.95
CA ALA A 79 -0.63 1.54 9.02
C ALA A 79 0.70 1.02 9.57
N ARG A 80 0.79 0.96 10.90
CA ARG A 80 1.99 0.58 11.63
C ARG A 80 1.93 -0.89 12.02
N LYS A 81 3.07 -1.55 12.09
CA LYS A 81 3.22 -2.92 12.60
C LYS A 81 3.46 -2.95 14.11
N HIS A 82 3.91 -1.83 14.66
CA HIS A 82 4.16 -1.63 16.08
C HIS A 82 3.53 -0.33 16.55
N LYS A 83 2.86 -0.38 17.71
CA LYS A 83 2.22 0.79 18.30
C LYS A 83 3.29 1.77 18.82
N PRO A 84 3.41 2.98 18.26
CA PRO A 84 4.31 3.98 18.83
C PRO A 84 3.70 4.58 20.10
N VAL A 85 4.54 5.12 20.98
CA VAL A 85 4.12 5.81 22.22
C VAL A 85 3.19 7.00 21.97
N THR A 86 3.22 7.55 20.76
CA THR A 86 2.42 8.70 20.34
C THR A 86 1.02 8.33 19.83
N MET A 87 0.70 7.03 19.73
CA MET A 87 -0.61 6.58 19.26
C MET A 87 -1.55 6.34 20.46
N PRO A 88 -2.82 6.76 20.39
CA PRO A 88 -3.75 6.64 21.51
C PRO A 88 -3.97 5.18 21.94
N GLU A 89 -4.57 4.98 23.11
CA GLU A 89 -4.81 3.65 23.64
C GLU A 89 -5.69 2.81 22.69
N ARG A 90 -6.79 3.40 22.20
CA ARG A 90 -7.71 2.78 21.24
C ARG A 90 -7.26 3.05 19.81
N VAL A 91 -7.09 1.96 19.05
CA VAL A 91 -6.64 1.96 17.66
C VAL A 91 -7.48 0.99 16.84
N TYR A 92 -7.61 1.23 15.54
CA TYR A 92 -8.09 0.20 14.62
C TYR A 92 -6.97 -0.81 14.41
N VAL A 93 -7.31 -2.11 14.42
CA VAL A 93 -6.33 -3.20 14.26
C VAL A 93 -6.90 -4.26 13.33
N GLN A 94 -6.05 -4.72 12.42
CA GLN A 94 -6.31 -5.86 11.54
C GLN A 94 -5.08 -6.76 11.47
N GLN A 95 -5.30 -8.06 11.30
CA GLN A 95 -4.24 -9.05 11.17
C GLN A 95 -4.00 -9.38 9.70
N ALA A 96 -2.77 -9.22 9.22
CA ALA A 96 -2.31 -9.67 7.92
C ALA A 96 -1.50 -10.97 8.08
N PRO A 97 -1.89 -12.11 7.50
CA PRO A 97 -1.14 -13.35 7.65
C PRO A 97 0.31 -13.23 7.12
N SER A 98 1.31 -13.59 7.93
CA SER A 98 2.73 -13.56 7.56
C SER A 98 3.13 -14.78 6.74
N HIS A 99 3.98 -14.57 5.72
CA HIS A 99 4.54 -15.65 4.91
C HIS A 99 5.74 -16.36 5.56
N THR A 100 6.41 -15.75 6.54
CA THR A 100 7.73 -16.21 7.01
C THR A 100 7.81 -16.64 8.47
N LYS A 101 6.79 -16.37 9.30
CA LYS A 101 6.88 -16.59 10.77
C LYS A 101 5.75 -17.36 11.44
N GLY A 102 4.85 -18.02 10.70
CA GLY A 102 3.80 -18.85 11.31
C GLY A 102 2.85 -18.08 12.24
N GLY A 103 2.54 -16.82 11.90
CA GLY A 103 1.65 -15.93 12.65
C GLY A 103 1.15 -14.75 11.81
N GLY A 104 0.25 -13.92 12.34
CA GLY A 104 -0.19 -12.69 11.70
C GLY A 104 0.67 -11.49 12.09
N VAL A 105 0.80 -10.51 11.19
CA VAL A 105 1.32 -9.18 11.48
C VAL A 105 0.13 -8.27 11.71
N GLU A 106 0.09 -7.62 12.87
CA GLU A 106 -0.92 -6.59 13.14
C GLU A 106 -0.60 -5.34 12.36
N LEU A 107 -1.61 -4.76 11.73
CA LEU A 107 -1.60 -3.43 11.15
C LEU A 107 -2.55 -2.56 11.96
N MET A 108 -2.08 -1.39 12.37
CA MET A 108 -2.85 -0.48 13.20
C MET A 108 -2.82 0.96 12.69
N VAL A 109 -3.94 1.66 12.88
CA VAL A 109 -4.15 3.07 12.50
C VAL A 109 -4.87 3.79 13.63
N SER A 110 -4.46 5.03 13.93
CA SER A 110 -5.15 5.86 14.92
C SER A 110 -6.50 6.33 14.37
N PRO A 111 -7.59 6.28 15.17
CA PRO A 111 -8.89 6.82 14.79
C PRO A 111 -8.87 8.34 14.55
N GLU A 112 -7.83 9.04 14.99
CA GLU A 112 -7.64 10.48 14.74
C GLU A 112 -7.41 10.80 13.26
N PHE A 113 -6.94 9.83 12.47
CA PHE A 113 -6.52 10.04 11.07
C PHE A 113 -7.33 9.23 10.05
N LEU A 114 -8.33 8.49 10.49
CA LEU A 114 -9.17 7.66 9.62
C LEU A 114 -10.58 7.57 10.21
N GLY A 115 -11.56 8.17 9.54
CA GLY A 115 -12.93 8.23 10.05
C GLY A 115 -14.01 8.17 8.96
N PRO A 116 -15.29 8.17 9.34
CA PRO A 116 -16.39 7.85 8.42
C PRO A 116 -16.60 8.86 7.28
N GLY A 117 -16.06 10.07 7.39
CA GLY A 117 -16.07 11.06 6.31
C GLY A 117 -15.00 10.83 5.22
N ASP A 118 -14.06 9.91 5.44
CA ASP A 118 -12.95 9.69 4.52
C ASP A 118 -13.31 8.81 3.31
N ARG A 119 -12.76 9.18 2.16
CA ARG A 119 -12.74 8.40 0.92
C ARG A 119 -11.31 7.96 0.66
N VAL A 120 -11.04 6.67 0.87
CA VAL A 120 -9.69 6.13 0.98
C VAL A 120 -9.26 5.42 -0.29
N LEU A 121 -8.15 5.87 -0.86
CA LEU A 121 -7.39 5.14 -1.87
C LEU A 121 -6.30 4.33 -1.16
N ILE A 122 -6.32 3.00 -1.29
CA ILE A 122 -5.25 2.16 -0.76
C ILE A 122 -4.13 2.10 -1.79
N VAL A 123 -2.88 2.34 -1.38
CA VAL A 123 -1.68 2.19 -2.24
C VAL A 123 -0.68 1.28 -1.54
N ASP A 124 -0.16 0.28 -2.25
CA ASP A 124 0.88 -0.62 -1.72
C ASP A 124 1.98 -0.89 -2.77
N ASP A 125 3.12 -1.42 -2.32
CA ASP A 125 4.24 -1.73 -3.22
C ASP A 125 3.96 -2.99 -4.06
N PHE A 126 3.43 -4.06 -3.45
CA PHE A 126 3.12 -5.32 -4.11
C PHE A 126 1.67 -5.77 -3.89
N LEU A 127 0.99 -6.12 -4.98
CA LEU A 127 -0.20 -6.97 -4.96
C LEU A 127 0.18 -8.41 -5.29
N ALA A 128 0.35 -9.22 -4.25
CA ALA A 128 0.72 -10.63 -4.30
C ALA A 128 -0.51 -11.51 -3.99
N THR A 129 -0.56 -12.10 -2.79
CA THR A 129 -1.74 -12.79 -2.25
C THR A 129 -2.87 -11.85 -1.81
N GLY A 130 -2.63 -10.54 -1.77
CA GLY A 130 -3.62 -9.52 -1.36
C GLY A 130 -3.78 -9.32 0.14
N ARG A 131 -3.15 -10.17 0.98
CA ARG A 131 -3.34 -10.20 2.45
C ARG A 131 -3.13 -8.85 3.16
N THR A 132 -2.05 -8.14 2.86
CA THR A 132 -1.77 -6.81 3.44
C THR A 132 -2.89 -5.83 3.07
N ILE A 133 -3.25 -5.78 1.78
CA ILE A 133 -4.30 -4.91 1.27
C ILE A 133 -5.65 -5.28 1.89
N SER A 134 -5.98 -6.56 2.07
CA SER A 134 -7.19 -7.00 2.76
C SER A 134 -7.25 -6.52 4.21
N ALA A 135 -6.12 -6.54 4.93
CA ALA A 135 -6.04 -5.97 6.28
C ALA A 135 -6.24 -4.44 6.26
N LEU A 136 -5.67 -3.72 5.28
CA LEU A 136 -5.94 -2.29 5.10
C LEU A 136 -7.43 -2.01 4.80
N VAL A 137 -8.07 -2.81 3.94
CA VAL A 137 -9.51 -2.74 3.69
C VAL A 137 -10.31 -2.94 4.97
N GLY A 138 -9.90 -3.89 5.83
CA GLY A 138 -10.52 -4.11 7.13
C GLY A 138 -10.41 -2.90 8.07
N LEU A 139 -9.28 -2.20 8.07
CA LEU A 139 -9.07 -0.98 8.86
C LEU A 139 -9.99 0.16 8.36
N VAL A 140 -10.09 0.34 7.05
CA VAL A 140 -11.00 1.32 6.45
C VAL A 140 -12.45 1.00 6.82
N ARG A 141 -12.87 -0.27 6.73
CA ARG A 141 -14.21 -0.70 7.15
C ARG A 141 -14.48 -0.45 8.63
N GLN A 142 -13.54 -0.76 9.52
CA GLN A 142 -13.68 -0.50 10.97
C GLN A 142 -13.87 0.99 11.29
N SER A 143 -13.23 1.87 10.52
CA SER A 143 -13.37 3.32 10.70
C SER A 143 -14.69 3.90 10.19
N GLY A 144 -15.48 3.11 9.44
CA GLY A 144 -16.66 3.60 8.73
C GLY A 144 -16.37 4.40 7.46
N ALA A 145 -15.10 4.54 7.08
CA ALA A 145 -14.69 5.22 5.85
C ALA A 145 -15.04 4.42 4.59
N THR A 146 -15.01 5.07 3.43
CA THR A 146 -15.31 4.46 2.13
C THR A 146 -14.04 4.13 1.37
N ILE A 147 -13.84 2.88 0.95
CA ILE A 147 -12.78 2.53 -0.01
C ILE A 147 -13.21 3.02 -1.40
N VAL A 148 -12.38 3.83 -2.07
CA VAL A 148 -12.64 4.28 -3.45
C VAL A 148 -11.79 3.56 -4.50
N GLY A 149 -10.68 2.95 -4.10
CA GLY A 149 -9.84 2.18 -5.02
C GLY A 149 -8.61 1.58 -4.35
N ILE A 150 -7.90 0.75 -5.13
CA ILE A 150 -6.65 0.11 -4.73
C ILE A 150 -5.64 0.29 -5.87
N GLY A 151 -4.45 0.81 -5.54
CA GLY A 151 -3.30 0.91 -6.42
C GLY A 151 -2.14 0.07 -5.91
N ALA A 152 -1.46 -0.64 -6.80
CA ALA A 152 -0.23 -1.36 -6.46
C ALA A 152 0.85 -1.04 -7.50
N VAL A 153 2.11 -0.93 -7.06
CA VAL A 153 3.24 -0.68 -7.97
C VAL A 153 3.50 -1.92 -8.84
N ILE A 154 3.58 -3.10 -8.21
CA ILE A 154 3.83 -4.38 -8.88
C ILE A 154 2.75 -5.39 -8.51
N GLU A 155 2.17 -6.06 -9.50
CA GLU A 155 1.19 -7.13 -9.30
C GLU A 155 1.77 -8.49 -9.72
N LYS A 156 1.72 -9.48 -8.82
CA LYS A 156 2.05 -10.89 -9.11
C LYS A 156 0.76 -11.67 -9.40
N ARG A 157 0.29 -11.60 -10.65
CA ARG A 157 -1.00 -12.16 -11.07
C ARG A 157 -1.21 -13.64 -10.74
N VAL A 158 -0.14 -14.44 -10.77
CA VAL A 158 -0.18 -15.88 -10.48
C VAL A 158 -0.56 -16.20 -9.02
N GLU A 159 -0.49 -15.23 -8.11
CA GLU A 159 -0.84 -15.40 -6.70
C GLU A 159 -2.30 -15.04 -6.38
N GLY A 160 -3.08 -14.60 -7.37
CA GLY A 160 -4.53 -14.49 -7.27
C GLY A 160 -5.08 -13.38 -6.36
N GLY A 161 -4.24 -12.56 -5.73
CA GLY A 161 -4.69 -11.57 -4.73
C GLY A 161 -5.70 -10.56 -5.26
N ARG A 162 -5.65 -10.21 -6.56
CA ARG A 162 -6.65 -9.33 -7.19
C ARG A 162 -8.07 -9.90 -7.08
N ALA A 163 -8.25 -11.19 -7.36
CA ALA A 163 -9.57 -11.81 -7.36
C ALA A 163 -10.20 -11.85 -5.96
N GLY A 164 -9.41 -11.78 -4.89
CA GLY A 164 -9.90 -11.67 -3.52
C GLY A 164 -10.27 -10.26 -3.08
N LEU A 165 -10.08 -9.25 -3.94
CA LEU A 165 -10.35 -7.83 -3.66
C LEU A 165 -11.46 -7.25 -4.55
N GLU A 166 -11.90 -7.98 -5.57
CA GLU A 166 -13.07 -7.68 -6.43
C GLU A 166 -14.35 -8.25 -5.80
#